data_AF-A0A6J5KCD6-F1
#
_entry.id   AF-A0A6J5KCD6-F1
#
_cell.length_a   1.000
_cell.length_b   1.000
_cell.length_c   1.000
_cell.angle_alpha   90.00
_cell.angle_beta   90.00
_cell.angle_gamma   90.00
#
_symmetry.space_group_name_H-M   'P 1'
#
loop_
_entity.id
_entity.type
_entity.pdbx_description
1 polymer ?
#
loop_
_entity_poly.entity_id
_entity_poly.type
_entity_poly.pdbx_seq_one_letter_code
_entity_poly.pdbx_strand_id
1 'polypeptide(L)'
;MPRNLIFSESEYRQRVTNVQADMREKELDALIALEPESVAYLTGYLSPRGYNGFHCAVVPAEGEPVIVYRRAEIYHFEKSCAFEKSFRWSDGDNIEQLVAKAVASVLGNKKRLGVEMFSWQLNASRFKALKAVLPADLLIEDVGNLVRRRRIIKSTAELNYMRQAGRAAEAAMDAARGVARVGASEREIGAAVAAAMVRAGSDRAEPGPIASGEAAHSIHCVFTDRILERGDTVQLEMCPHVQNYHARFFRPLKVGEASRDEIDFARRLFEIQDEALAQVRPNASVRAADAIYRRGAESTGKVSEYHYKTFYSVGLMLYPNGAEYLEAAPGSDWCFEPGMTFHTYLFVDGFGVSETIAVTDNGYEPITRYPRELLIS
;
A
#
# COMPACT_ATOMS: atom_id res chain seq x y z
N MET A 1 -27.02 9.96 -13.80
CA MET A 1 -26.49 10.80 -12.69
C MET A 1 -25.00 11.04 -12.94
N PRO A 2 -24.40 12.17 -12.53
CA PRO A 2 -22.97 12.36 -12.66
C PRO A 2 -22.21 11.29 -11.86
N ARG A 3 -21.12 10.78 -12.46
CA ARG A 3 -20.16 9.88 -11.80
C ARG A 3 -19.28 10.69 -10.84
N ASN A 4 -18.93 10.10 -9.72
CA ASN A 4 -17.98 10.63 -8.74
C ASN A 4 -16.66 9.84 -8.86
N LEU A 5 -15.92 10.11 -9.93
CA LEU A 5 -14.64 9.46 -10.20
C LEU A 5 -13.54 10.13 -9.38
N ILE A 6 -12.66 9.33 -8.76
CA ILE A 6 -11.50 9.85 -8.00
C ILE A 6 -10.37 10.36 -8.91
N PHE A 7 -10.37 9.90 -10.18
CA PHE A 7 -9.50 10.35 -11.27
C PHE A 7 -10.36 10.71 -12.48
N SER A 8 -9.81 11.45 -13.44
CA SER A 8 -10.54 11.75 -14.67
C SER A 8 -10.83 10.47 -15.47
N GLU A 9 -11.89 10.49 -16.27
CA GLU A 9 -12.20 9.36 -17.16
C GLU A 9 -11.04 9.09 -18.15
N SER A 10 -10.37 10.14 -18.62
CA SER A 10 -9.20 10.02 -19.49
C SER A 10 -8.04 9.29 -18.80
N GLU A 11 -7.84 9.48 -17.50
CA GLU A 11 -6.80 8.79 -16.75
C GLU A 11 -7.10 7.29 -16.67
N TYR A 12 -8.33 6.88 -16.36
CA TYR A 12 -8.71 5.46 -16.37
C TYR A 12 -8.58 4.82 -17.74
N ARG A 13 -9.01 5.52 -18.81
CA ARG A 13 -8.84 5.04 -20.18
C ARG A 13 -7.35 4.85 -20.51
N GLN A 14 -6.49 5.79 -20.11
CA GLN A 14 -5.04 5.67 -20.29
C GLN A 14 -4.44 4.49 -19.52
N ARG A 15 -4.87 4.25 -18.27
CA ARG A 15 -4.42 3.10 -17.47
C ARG A 15 -4.75 1.78 -18.15
N VAL A 16 -5.97 1.64 -18.69
CA VAL A 16 -6.38 0.47 -19.47
C VAL A 16 -5.54 0.34 -20.75
N THR A 17 -5.35 1.43 -21.51
CA THR A 17 -4.53 1.41 -22.73
C THR A 17 -3.08 0.98 -22.46
N ASN A 18 -2.48 1.44 -21.36
CA ASN A 18 -1.13 1.06 -20.98
C ASN A 18 -1.04 -0.44 -20.64
N VAL A 19 -1.99 -0.97 -19.87
CA VAL A 19 -2.05 -2.41 -19.55
C VAL A 19 -2.33 -3.25 -20.80
N GLN A 20 -3.17 -2.76 -21.71
CA GLN A 20 -3.41 -3.41 -23.00
C GLN A 20 -2.15 -3.47 -23.88
N ALA A 21 -1.30 -2.44 -23.83
CA ALA A 21 0.00 -2.48 -24.51
C ALA A 21 0.90 -3.58 -23.93
N ASP A 22 1.02 -3.67 -22.59
CA ASP A 22 1.80 -4.73 -21.91
C ASP A 22 1.26 -6.13 -22.23
N MET A 23 -0.07 -6.27 -22.32
CA MET A 23 -0.72 -7.51 -22.70
C MET A 23 -0.35 -7.92 -24.13
N ARG A 24 -0.38 -6.99 -25.09
CA ARG A 24 -0.01 -7.28 -26.49
C ARG A 24 1.46 -7.68 -26.63
N GLU A 25 2.36 -7.06 -25.88
CA GLU A 25 3.78 -7.46 -25.83
C GLU A 25 3.99 -8.89 -25.31
N LYS A 26 3.07 -9.37 -24.48
CA LYS A 26 3.03 -10.75 -23.94
C LYS A 26 2.10 -11.68 -24.72
N GLU A 27 1.59 -11.22 -25.87
CA GLU A 27 0.64 -11.96 -26.71
C GLU A 27 -0.62 -12.39 -25.94
N LEU A 28 -1.07 -11.63 -24.95
CA LEU A 28 -2.30 -11.91 -24.20
C LEU A 28 -3.51 -11.29 -24.89
N ASP A 29 -4.58 -12.06 -25.02
CA ASP A 29 -5.82 -11.66 -25.67
C ASP A 29 -6.80 -10.98 -24.70
N ALA A 30 -6.78 -11.41 -23.43
CA ALA A 30 -7.48 -10.77 -22.33
C ALA A 30 -6.79 -11.04 -20.99
N LEU A 31 -7.13 -10.25 -19.99
CA LEU A 31 -6.69 -10.35 -18.61
C LEU A 31 -7.91 -10.44 -17.69
N ILE A 32 -7.92 -11.40 -16.77
CA ILE A 32 -8.80 -11.36 -15.60
C ILE A 32 -8.03 -10.72 -14.43
N ALA A 33 -8.27 -9.43 -14.21
CA ALA A 33 -7.76 -8.69 -13.06
C ALA A 33 -8.64 -9.00 -11.84
N LEU A 34 -8.03 -9.55 -10.80
CA LEU A 34 -8.69 -10.11 -9.61
C LEU A 34 -8.24 -9.44 -8.33
N GLU A 35 -7.08 -8.79 -8.31
CA GLU A 35 -6.68 -8.00 -7.15
C GLU A 35 -7.61 -6.77 -7.07
N PRO A 36 -8.32 -6.54 -5.94
CA PRO A 36 -9.23 -5.40 -5.81
C PRO A 36 -8.57 -4.07 -6.13
N GLU A 37 -7.30 -3.92 -5.78
CA GLU A 37 -6.51 -2.74 -6.13
C GLU A 37 -6.27 -2.62 -7.64
N SER A 38 -6.06 -3.73 -8.36
CA SER A 38 -5.99 -3.74 -9.82
C SER A 38 -7.34 -3.36 -10.45
N VAL A 39 -8.45 -3.90 -9.93
CA VAL A 39 -9.80 -3.57 -10.39
C VAL A 39 -10.07 -2.07 -10.20
N ALA A 40 -9.79 -1.53 -9.01
CA ALA A 40 -9.98 -0.11 -8.70
C ALA A 40 -9.05 0.79 -9.52
N TYR A 41 -7.77 0.42 -9.67
CA TYR A 41 -6.81 1.17 -10.47
C TYR A 41 -7.23 1.30 -11.93
N LEU A 42 -7.65 0.19 -12.54
CA LEU A 42 -7.99 0.13 -13.96
C LEU A 42 -9.34 0.77 -14.27
N THR A 43 -10.33 0.56 -13.41
CA THR A 43 -11.74 0.85 -13.75
C THR A 43 -12.37 1.95 -12.92
N GLY A 44 -11.75 2.36 -11.81
CA GLY A 44 -12.37 3.23 -10.80
C GLY A 44 -13.46 2.57 -9.97
N TYR A 45 -13.93 1.38 -10.35
CA TYR A 45 -14.89 0.63 -9.54
C TYR A 45 -14.22 0.17 -8.24
N LEU A 46 -14.78 0.65 -7.13
CA LEU A 46 -14.42 0.19 -5.80
C LEU A 46 -15.69 0.13 -4.95
N SER A 47 -15.99 -1.04 -4.40
CA SER A 47 -16.92 -1.17 -3.29
C SER A 47 -16.13 -0.95 -1.98
N PRO A 48 -16.32 0.16 -1.23
CA PRO A 48 -15.47 0.51 -0.09
C PRO A 48 -15.47 -0.49 1.07
N ARG A 49 -16.53 -1.30 1.18
CA ARG A 49 -16.71 -2.33 2.23
C ARG A 49 -17.01 -3.72 1.68
N GLY A 50 -17.58 -3.80 0.48
CA GLY A 50 -17.94 -5.05 -0.18
C GLY A 50 -16.86 -5.58 -1.14
N TYR A 51 -15.70 -4.92 -1.23
CA TYR A 51 -14.58 -5.42 -2.05
C TYR A 51 -14.12 -6.81 -1.61
N ASN A 52 -14.41 -7.27 -0.38
CA ASN A 52 -14.13 -8.62 0.10
C ASN A 52 -15.00 -9.72 -0.54
N GLY A 53 -16.14 -9.35 -1.14
CA GLY A 53 -16.88 -10.21 -2.06
C GLY A 53 -16.08 -10.45 -3.35
N PHE A 54 -16.50 -11.40 -4.17
CA PHE A 54 -15.83 -11.61 -5.45
C PHE A 54 -16.14 -10.49 -6.44
N HIS A 55 -15.11 -9.79 -6.90
CA HIS A 55 -15.18 -8.82 -8.00
C HIS A 55 -13.99 -9.04 -8.94
N CYS A 56 -14.17 -8.80 -10.23
CA CYS A 56 -13.06 -8.79 -11.17
C CYS A 56 -13.30 -7.82 -12.33
N ALA A 57 -12.24 -7.49 -13.05
CA ALA A 57 -12.32 -6.81 -14.33
C ALA A 57 -11.72 -7.72 -15.40
N VAL A 58 -12.49 -8.00 -16.45
CA VAL A 58 -12.00 -8.66 -17.65
C VAL A 58 -11.59 -7.59 -18.64
N VAL A 59 -10.28 -7.44 -18.85
CA VAL A 59 -9.70 -6.43 -19.75
C VAL A 59 -9.31 -7.13 -21.06
N PRO A 60 -9.93 -6.83 -22.21
CA PRO A 60 -9.45 -7.34 -23.50
C PRO A 60 -8.17 -6.63 -23.94
N ALA A 61 -7.40 -7.23 -24.85
CA ALA A 61 -6.25 -6.58 -25.49
C ALA A 61 -6.60 -5.29 -26.26
N GLU A 62 -7.86 -5.15 -26.67
CA GLU A 62 -8.41 -3.97 -27.33
C GLU A 62 -9.88 -3.75 -26.90
N GLY A 63 -10.25 -2.48 -26.67
CA GLY A 63 -11.61 -2.09 -26.28
C GLY A 63 -11.78 -1.92 -24.77
N GLU A 64 -13.04 -1.83 -24.32
CA GLU A 64 -13.35 -1.52 -22.93
C GLU A 64 -13.38 -2.76 -22.02
N PRO A 65 -12.94 -2.64 -20.75
CA PRO A 65 -13.09 -3.68 -19.75
C PRO A 65 -14.55 -4.03 -19.46
N VAL A 66 -14.77 -5.25 -18.98
CA VAL A 66 -16.05 -5.73 -18.46
C VAL A 66 -15.89 -6.04 -16.97
N ILE A 67 -16.70 -5.43 -16.12
CA ILE A 67 -16.61 -5.59 -14.67
C ILE A 67 -17.60 -6.68 -14.22
N VAL A 68 -17.13 -7.65 -13.43
CA VAL A 68 -17.98 -8.63 -12.75
C VAL A 68 -18.05 -8.26 -11.28
N TYR A 69 -19.25 -7.99 -10.77
CA TYR A 69 -19.42 -7.53 -9.39
C TYR A 69 -20.73 -8.00 -8.75
N ARG A 70 -20.80 -7.93 -7.42
CA ARG A 70 -22.03 -8.28 -6.67
C ARG A 70 -23.11 -7.23 -6.89
N ARG A 71 -24.34 -7.66 -7.21
CA ARG A 71 -25.48 -6.77 -7.48
C ARG A 71 -25.75 -5.73 -6.39
N ALA A 72 -25.49 -6.07 -5.13
CA ALA A 72 -25.61 -5.15 -3.99
C ALA A 72 -24.73 -3.88 -4.12
N GLU A 73 -23.64 -3.93 -4.89
CA GLU A 73 -22.68 -2.84 -5.07
C GLU A 73 -23.00 -1.94 -6.27
N ILE A 74 -24.21 -2.05 -6.85
CA ILE A 74 -24.62 -1.28 -8.04
C ILE A 74 -24.44 0.23 -7.87
N TYR A 75 -24.72 0.76 -6.68
CA TYR A 75 -24.51 2.17 -6.37
C TYR A 75 -23.05 2.59 -6.58
N HIS A 76 -22.10 1.77 -6.10
CA HIS A 76 -20.68 2.05 -6.26
C HIS A 76 -20.23 1.92 -7.70
N PHE A 77 -20.71 0.90 -8.42
CA PHE A 77 -20.45 0.77 -9.86
C PHE A 77 -20.91 2.01 -10.65
N GLU A 78 -22.16 2.42 -10.48
CA GLU A 78 -22.73 3.57 -11.21
C GLU A 78 -22.08 4.91 -10.86
N LYS A 79 -21.50 5.01 -9.65
CA LYS A 79 -20.86 6.25 -9.18
C LYS A 79 -19.37 6.31 -9.47
N SER A 80 -18.62 5.22 -9.32
CA SER A 80 -17.16 5.27 -9.35
C SER A 80 -16.53 4.58 -10.56
N CYS A 81 -17.27 3.76 -11.32
CA CYS A 81 -16.70 3.08 -12.48
C CYS A 81 -16.62 3.99 -13.71
N ALA A 82 -15.46 4.01 -14.36
CA ALA A 82 -15.23 4.72 -15.63
C ALA A 82 -15.83 3.99 -16.85
N PHE A 83 -16.30 2.75 -16.70
CA PHE A 83 -16.79 1.91 -17.80
C PHE A 83 -18.20 1.38 -17.53
N GLU A 84 -18.92 0.99 -18.58
CA GLU A 84 -20.35 0.63 -18.48
C GLU A 84 -20.62 -0.88 -18.52
N LYS A 85 -19.75 -1.64 -19.19
CA LYS A 85 -19.96 -3.07 -19.41
C LYS A 85 -19.79 -3.84 -18.11
N SER A 86 -20.81 -4.63 -17.76
CA SER A 86 -20.76 -5.43 -16.54
C SER A 86 -21.61 -6.70 -16.57
N PHE A 87 -21.19 -7.67 -15.77
CA PHE A 87 -22.01 -8.79 -15.31
C PHE A 87 -22.22 -8.68 -13.80
N ARG A 88 -23.43 -8.98 -13.33
CA ARG A 88 -23.81 -8.76 -11.93
C ARG A 88 -24.29 -10.06 -11.34
N TRP A 89 -23.66 -10.53 -10.28
CA TRP A 89 -24.06 -11.74 -9.58
C TRP A 89 -24.89 -11.39 -8.33
N SER A 90 -25.87 -12.24 -8.02
CA SER A 90 -26.66 -12.22 -6.79
C SER A 90 -26.31 -13.43 -5.94
N ASP A 91 -26.72 -13.42 -4.66
CA ASP A 91 -26.44 -14.54 -3.78
C ASP A 91 -27.13 -15.82 -4.31
N GLY A 92 -26.35 -16.89 -4.46
CA GLY A 92 -26.79 -18.15 -5.07
C GLY A 92 -26.42 -18.32 -6.55
N ASP A 93 -25.99 -17.26 -7.24
CA ASP A 93 -25.49 -17.38 -8.61
C ASP A 93 -24.15 -18.15 -8.65
N ASN A 94 -23.92 -18.84 -9.76
CA ASN A 94 -22.60 -19.39 -10.08
C ASN A 94 -21.72 -18.25 -10.62
N ILE A 95 -20.88 -17.69 -9.73
CA ILE A 95 -20.03 -16.53 -10.00
C ILE A 95 -19.03 -16.86 -11.11
N GLU A 96 -18.42 -18.05 -11.07
CA GLU A 96 -17.43 -18.48 -12.05
C GLU A 96 -18.02 -18.54 -13.47
N GLN A 97 -19.27 -19.02 -13.61
CA GLN A 97 -19.99 -19.00 -14.90
C GLN A 97 -20.25 -17.58 -15.41
N LEU A 98 -20.48 -16.61 -14.53
CA LEU A 98 -20.60 -15.21 -14.92
C LEU A 98 -19.25 -14.62 -15.37
N VAL A 99 -18.15 -15.01 -14.73
CA VAL A 99 -16.80 -14.67 -15.21
C VAL A 99 -16.55 -15.29 -16.58
N ALA A 100 -16.89 -16.56 -16.80
CA ALA A 100 -16.75 -17.21 -18.11
C ALA A 100 -17.56 -16.50 -19.20
N LYS A 101 -18.78 -16.03 -18.89
CA LYS A 101 -19.58 -15.19 -19.80
C LYS A 101 -18.91 -13.84 -20.08
N ALA A 102 -18.34 -13.20 -19.06
CA ALA A 102 -17.60 -11.95 -19.23
C ALA A 102 -16.38 -12.13 -20.14
N VAL A 103 -15.62 -13.20 -19.94
CA VAL A 103 -14.49 -13.59 -20.80
C VAL A 103 -14.97 -13.83 -22.24
N ALA A 104 -16.00 -14.66 -22.44
CA ALA A 104 -16.56 -14.95 -23.77
C ALA A 104 -17.05 -13.69 -24.50
N SER A 105 -17.57 -12.69 -23.76
CA SER A 105 -18.06 -11.44 -24.35
C SER A 105 -16.96 -10.56 -24.97
N VAL A 106 -15.69 -10.80 -24.66
CA VAL A 106 -14.57 -9.99 -25.16
C VAL A 106 -13.53 -10.78 -25.96
N LEU A 107 -13.42 -12.10 -25.74
CA LEU A 107 -12.36 -12.91 -26.34
C LEU A 107 -12.64 -13.25 -27.82
N GLY A 108 -13.88 -13.53 -28.20
CA GLY A 108 -14.19 -14.04 -29.55
C GLY A 108 -13.45 -15.35 -29.86
N ASN A 109 -12.71 -15.41 -30.98
CA ASN A 109 -11.94 -16.59 -31.41
C ASN A 109 -10.51 -16.68 -30.82
N LYS A 110 -10.15 -15.72 -29.96
CA LYS A 110 -8.84 -15.62 -29.31
C LYS A 110 -8.66 -16.72 -28.25
N LYS A 111 -7.45 -16.95 -27.74
CA LYS A 111 -7.19 -18.12 -26.87
C LYS A 111 -6.28 -17.89 -25.66
N ARG A 112 -5.55 -16.77 -25.58
CA ARG A 112 -4.53 -16.54 -24.54
C ARG A 112 -5.07 -15.64 -23.43
N LEU A 113 -5.37 -16.24 -22.28
CA LEU A 113 -6.00 -15.57 -21.14
C LEU A 113 -5.00 -15.41 -19.99
N GLY A 114 -4.67 -14.16 -19.67
CA GLY A 114 -3.91 -13.83 -18.47
C GLY A 114 -4.79 -13.83 -17.22
N VAL A 115 -4.27 -14.31 -16.10
CA VAL A 115 -4.93 -14.26 -14.78
C VAL A 115 -3.95 -13.74 -13.73
N GLU A 116 -4.40 -12.82 -12.88
CA GLU A 116 -3.63 -12.39 -11.70
C GLU A 116 -3.63 -13.49 -10.61
N MET A 117 -2.78 -14.53 -10.78
CA MET A 117 -2.80 -15.69 -9.87
C MET A 117 -2.30 -15.38 -8.46
N PHE A 118 -1.58 -14.27 -8.29
CA PHE A 118 -1.12 -13.75 -7.00
C PHE A 118 -2.23 -13.12 -6.15
N SER A 119 -3.42 -12.84 -6.74
CA SER A 119 -4.46 -12.07 -6.07
C SER A 119 -4.88 -12.74 -4.76
N TRP A 120 -4.91 -11.97 -3.69
CA TRP A 120 -5.35 -12.45 -2.37
C TRP A 120 -6.84 -12.83 -2.34
N GLN A 121 -7.61 -12.53 -3.40
CA GLN A 121 -8.99 -13.00 -3.58
C GLN A 121 -9.11 -14.33 -4.33
N LEU A 122 -8.03 -14.77 -4.95
CA LEU A 122 -7.96 -15.99 -5.74
C LEU A 122 -7.27 -17.10 -4.94
N ASN A 123 -8.05 -17.79 -4.11
CA ASN A 123 -7.57 -19.02 -3.49
C ASN A 123 -7.59 -20.20 -4.49
N ALA A 124 -6.93 -21.31 -4.12
CA ALA A 124 -6.81 -22.50 -4.96
C ALA A 124 -8.18 -23.11 -5.37
N SER A 125 -9.16 -23.10 -4.47
CA SER A 125 -10.50 -23.62 -4.75
C SER A 125 -11.20 -22.79 -5.84
N ARG A 126 -11.13 -21.46 -5.73
CA ARG A 126 -11.72 -20.53 -6.69
C ARG A 126 -11.02 -20.59 -8.04
N PHE A 127 -9.69 -20.68 -8.07
CA PHE A 127 -8.97 -20.87 -9.33
C PHE A 127 -9.37 -22.19 -10.02
N LYS A 128 -9.50 -23.28 -9.26
CA LYS A 128 -9.98 -24.56 -9.80
C LYS A 128 -11.41 -24.45 -10.36
N ALA A 129 -12.32 -23.78 -9.65
CA ALA A 129 -13.70 -23.58 -10.09
C ALA A 129 -13.76 -22.72 -11.36
N LEU A 130 -12.98 -21.63 -11.43
CA LEU A 130 -12.89 -20.78 -12.61
C LEU A 130 -12.35 -21.55 -13.81
N LYS A 131 -11.27 -22.32 -13.62
CA LYS A 131 -10.69 -23.16 -14.69
C LYS A 131 -11.68 -24.22 -15.21
N ALA A 132 -12.56 -24.75 -14.36
CA ALA A 132 -13.53 -25.78 -14.74
C ALA A 132 -14.65 -25.26 -15.64
N VAL A 133 -14.96 -23.95 -15.61
CA VAL A 133 -16.03 -23.35 -16.42
C VAL A 133 -15.51 -22.60 -17.65
N LEU A 134 -14.22 -22.31 -17.70
CA LEU A 134 -13.58 -21.72 -18.88
C LEU A 134 -13.40 -22.77 -20.00
N PRO A 135 -13.47 -22.38 -21.28
CA PRO A 135 -13.24 -23.30 -22.39
C PRO A 135 -11.89 -24.02 -22.28
N ALA A 136 -11.90 -25.33 -22.51
CA ALA A 136 -10.72 -26.19 -22.33
C ALA A 136 -9.56 -25.87 -23.29
N ASP A 137 -9.82 -25.15 -24.38
CA ASP A 137 -8.83 -24.73 -25.36
C ASP A 137 -8.25 -23.34 -25.09
N LEU A 138 -8.64 -22.67 -24.00
CA LEU A 138 -7.97 -21.45 -23.53
C LEU A 138 -6.62 -21.78 -22.91
N LEU A 139 -5.59 -21.09 -23.37
CA LEU A 139 -4.28 -21.06 -22.73
C LEU A 139 -4.33 -20.04 -21.59
N ILE A 140 -4.35 -20.54 -20.35
CA ILE A 140 -4.40 -19.72 -19.14
C ILE A 140 -2.97 -19.54 -18.60
N GLU A 141 -2.54 -18.30 -18.44
CA GLU A 141 -1.19 -17.95 -17.96
C GLU A 141 -1.26 -17.03 -16.75
N ASP A 142 -0.31 -17.16 -15.83
CA ASP A 142 -0.12 -16.18 -14.75
C ASP A 142 0.55 -14.93 -15.33
N VAL A 143 -0.06 -13.77 -15.14
CA VAL A 143 0.49 -12.50 -15.62
C VAL A 143 1.54 -11.90 -14.67
N GLY A 144 1.75 -12.51 -13.49
CA GLY A 144 2.64 -11.98 -12.48
C GLY A 144 2.31 -10.52 -12.17
N ASN A 145 3.29 -9.65 -12.04
CA ASN A 145 3.07 -8.26 -11.61
C ASN A 145 2.64 -7.28 -12.73
N LEU A 146 1.94 -7.73 -13.78
CA LEU A 146 1.61 -6.89 -14.97
C LEU A 146 0.93 -5.56 -14.59
N VAL A 147 -0.21 -5.59 -13.89
CA VAL A 147 -0.92 -4.37 -13.48
C VAL A 147 -0.18 -3.65 -12.35
N ARG A 148 0.40 -4.40 -11.41
CA ARG A 148 1.15 -3.88 -10.27
C ARG A 148 2.36 -3.03 -10.67
N ARG A 149 3.05 -3.39 -11.76
CA ARG A 149 4.15 -2.59 -12.35
C ARG A 149 3.69 -1.23 -12.85
N ARG A 150 2.45 -1.09 -13.31
CA ARG A 150 1.88 0.22 -13.70
C ARG A 150 1.53 1.05 -12.46
N ARG A 151 0.94 0.42 -11.44
CA ARG A 151 0.55 1.07 -10.17
C ARG A 151 1.74 1.65 -9.40
N ILE A 152 2.94 1.08 -9.54
CA ILE A 152 4.08 1.56 -8.77
C ILE A 152 4.48 2.98 -9.17
N ILE A 153 4.27 3.37 -10.43
CA ILE A 153 4.53 4.71 -10.95
C ILE A 153 3.28 5.57 -10.78
N LYS A 154 3.31 6.47 -9.80
CA LYS A 154 2.17 7.30 -9.42
C LYS A 154 1.98 8.47 -10.39
N SER A 155 0.73 8.73 -10.77
CA SER A 155 0.33 9.97 -11.42
C SER A 155 0.39 11.15 -10.44
N THR A 156 0.36 12.38 -10.97
CA THR A 156 0.30 13.58 -10.12
C THR A 156 -0.92 13.59 -9.20
N ALA A 157 -2.06 13.08 -9.68
CA ALA A 157 -3.29 12.99 -8.88
C ALA A 157 -3.14 11.97 -7.74
N GLU A 158 -2.51 10.83 -8.00
CA GLU A 158 -2.20 9.82 -6.98
C GLU A 158 -1.27 10.38 -5.90
N LEU A 159 -0.19 11.07 -6.30
CA LEU A 159 0.71 11.73 -5.36
C LEU A 159 0.01 12.80 -4.52
N ASN A 160 -0.98 13.51 -5.07
CA ASN A 160 -1.75 14.49 -4.30
C ASN A 160 -2.58 13.85 -3.17
N TYR A 161 -3.13 12.66 -3.38
CA TYR A 161 -3.80 11.91 -2.31
C TYR A 161 -2.79 11.41 -1.27
N MET A 162 -1.62 10.92 -1.70
CA MET A 162 -0.56 10.51 -0.76
C MET A 162 -0.05 11.69 0.09
N ARG A 163 0.11 12.88 -0.49
CA ARG A 163 0.45 14.10 0.27
C ARG A 163 -0.63 14.51 1.27
N GLN A 164 -1.90 14.24 0.99
CA GLN A 164 -2.98 14.43 1.96
C GLN A 164 -2.87 13.42 3.11
N ALA A 165 -2.61 12.15 2.78
CA ALA A 165 -2.36 11.12 3.79
C ALA A 165 -1.14 11.46 4.66
N GLY A 166 -0.06 12.00 4.08
CA GLY A 166 1.13 12.46 4.82
C GLY A 166 0.81 13.50 5.88
N ARG A 167 0.00 14.51 5.55
CA ARG A 167 -0.48 15.51 6.53
C ARG A 167 -1.33 14.90 7.64
N ALA A 168 -2.15 13.90 7.30
CA ALA A 168 -2.91 13.17 8.32
C ALA A 168 -1.99 12.34 9.25
N ALA A 169 -0.86 11.84 8.74
CA ALA A 169 0.14 11.14 9.54
C ALA A 169 0.84 12.08 10.52
N GLU A 170 1.21 13.28 10.06
CA GLU A 170 1.82 14.33 10.89
C GLU A 170 0.87 14.76 12.03
N ALA A 171 -0.38 15.07 11.71
CA ALA A 171 -1.40 15.45 12.70
C ALA A 171 -1.66 14.33 13.73
N ALA A 172 -1.59 13.07 13.29
CA ALA A 172 -1.73 11.92 14.16
C ALA A 172 -0.54 11.75 15.11
N MET A 173 0.68 11.99 14.61
CA MET A 173 1.89 11.96 15.43
C MET A 173 1.88 13.06 16.50
N ASP A 174 1.45 14.28 16.14
CA ASP A 174 1.27 15.37 17.11
C ASP A 174 0.25 14.99 18.20
N ALA A 175 -0.88 14.40 17.80
CA ALA A 175 -1.90 13.95 18.74
C ALA A 175 -1.38 12.85 19.68
N ALA A 176 -0.65 11.86 19.14
CA ALA A 176 -0.02 10.82 19.94
C ALA A 176 0.96 11.41 20.96
N ARG A 177 1.86 12.30 20.52
CA ARG A 177 2.82 12.98 21.38
C ARG A 177 2.13 13.76 22.50
N GLY A 178 1.03 14.45 22.20
CA GLY A 178 0.29 15.24 23.19
C GLY A 178 -0.40 14.43 24.29
N VAL A 179 -0.66 13.14 24.07
CA VAL A 179 -1.36 12.28 25.06
C VAL A 179 -0.47 11.22 25.69
N ALA A 180 0.68 10.88 25.09
CA ALA A 180 1.56 9.80 25.51
C ALA A 180 2.37 10.15 26.77
N ARG A 181 1.71 10.32 27.92
CA ARG A 181 2.32 10.69 29.22
C ARG A 181 2.21 9.57 30.25
N VAL A 182 2.97 9.66 31.34
CA VAL A 182 2.87 8.74 32.48
C VAL A 182 1.41 8.61 32.94
N GLY A 183 0.94 7.37 33.06
CA GLY A 183 -0.44 7.06 33.45
C GLY A 183 -1.44 6.99 32.30
N ALA A 184 -1.09 7.41 31.09
CA ALA A 184 -1.93 7.20 29.91
C ALA A 184 -1.83 5.73 29.43
N SER A 185 -2.92 5.19 28.92
CA SER A 185 -2.97 3.89 28.27
C SER A 185 -2.58 3.95 26.80
N GLU A 186 -2.10 2.83 26.24
CA GLU A 186 -1.90 2.74 24.78
C GLU A 186 -3.22 2.97 24.01
N ARG A 187 -4.38 2.62 24.59
CA ARG A 187 -5.70 2.91 24.00
C ARG A 187 -6.00 4.40 23.91
N GLU A 188 -5.63 5.20 24.90
CA GLU A 188 -5.81 6.65 24.85
C GLU A 188 -4.99 7.26 23.71
N ILE A 189 -3.78 6.75 23.48
CA ILE A 189 -2.95 7.12 22.32
C ILE A 189 -3.64 6.72 21.03
N GLY A 190 -4.06 5.46 20.91
CA GLY A 190 -4.76 4.95 19.73
C GLY A 190 -6.03 5.75 19.41
N ALA A 191 -6.81 6.13 20.42
CA ALA A 191 -8.01 6.95 20.25
C ALA A 191 -7.68 8.37 19.76
N ALA A 192 -6.64 9.01 20.32
CA ALA A 192 -6.20 10.33 19.89
C ALA A 192 -5.69 10.31 18.44
N VAL A 193 -4.89 9.30 18.09
CA VAL A 193 -4.38 9.05 16.74
C VAL A 193 -5.52 8.87 15.74
N ALA A 194 -6.43 7.92 16.00
CA ALA A 194 -7.57 7.63 15.14
C ALA A 194 -8.40 8.89 14.86
N ALA A 195 -8.69 9.66 15.91
CA ALA A 195 -9.49 10.87 15.81
C ALA A 195 -8.77 11.99 15.04
N ALA A 196 -7.46 12.14 15.24
CA ALA A 196 -6.65 13.13 14.53
C ALA A 196 -6.52 12.79 13.03
N MET A 197 -6.26 11.53 12.70
CA MET A 197 -6.18 11.06 11.31
C MET A 197 -7.45 11.37 10.53
N VAL A 198 -8.62 11.01 11.08
CA VAL A 198 -9.92 11.24 10.42
C VAL A 198 -10.19 12.74 10.25
N ARG A 199 -9.93 13.55 11.29
CA ARG A 199 -10.12 15.01 11.19
C ARG A 199 -9.19 15.66 10.16
N ALA A 200 -8.02 15.09 9.95
CA ALA A 200 -7.05 15.54 8.94
C ALA A 200 -7.34 14.99 7.52
N GLY A 201 -8.40 14.19 7.35
CA GLY A 201 -8.88 13.73 6.05
C GLY A 201 -8.58 12.27 5.69
N SER A 202 -8.05 11.46 6.61
CA SER A 202 -7.89 10.02 6.40
C SER A 202 -9.25 9.31 6.32
N ASP A 203 -9.43 8.40 5.37
CA ASP A 203 -10.71 7.72 5.10
C ASP A 203 -11.12 6.74 6.22
N ARG A 204 -10.15 6.19 6.97
CA ARG A 204 -10.39 5.29 8.10
C ARG A 204 -9.65 5.73 9.36
N ALA A 205 -10.24 5.33 10.48
CA ALA A 205 -9.82 5.64 11.85
C ALA A 205 -8.96 4.53 12.46
N GLU A 206 -8.19 3.80 11.66
CA GLU A 206 -7.37 2.69 12.14
C GLU A 206 -5.92 3.18 12.36
N PRO A 207 -5.47 3.29 13.62
CA PRO A 207 -4.06 3.56 13.92
C PRO A 207 -3.19 2.42 13.38
N GLY A 208 -1.94 2.73 13.05
CA GLY A 208 -0.95 1.68 12.84
C GLY A 208 -0.48 1.07 14.18
N PRO A 209 0.60 0.28 14.13
CA PRO A 209 1.25 -0.27 15.32
C PRO A 209 1.55 0.79 16.39
N ILE A 210 1.04 0.54 17.60
CA ILE A 210 1.32 1.32 18.82
C ILE A 210 1.62 0.32 19.93
N ALA A 211 2.82 0.40 20.50
CA ALA A 211 3.23 -0.40 21.65
C ALA A 211 4.24 0.34 22.52
N SER A 212 4.29 -0.03 23.79
CA SER A 212 5.12 0.63 24.79
C SER A 212 5.88 -0.35 25.69
N GLY A 213 6.97 0.14 26.29
CA GLY A 213 7.87 -0.66 27.13
C GLY A 213 8.50 -1.81 26.33
N GLU A 214 8.51 -3.02 26.89
CA GLU A 214 9.04 -4.22 26.23
C GLU A 214 8.40 -4.48 24.85
N ALA A 215 7.10 -4.20 24.71
CA ALA A 215 6.39 -4.44 23.46
C ALA A 215 6.81 -3.49 22.32
N ALA A 216 7.49 -2.37 22.64
CA ALA A 216 8.04 -1.45 21.64
C ALA A 216 9.17 -2.08 20.80
N HIS A 217 9.68 -3.27 21.17
CA HIS A 217 10.59 -4.05 20.35
C HIS A 217 9.89 -4.82 19.20
N SER A 218 8.56 -4.79 19.13
CA SER A 218 7.77 -5.49 18.10
C SER A 218 7.19 -4.55 17.05
N ILE A 219 7.60 -4.73 15.79
CA ILE A 219 7.06 -3.96 14.65
C ILE A 219 5.62 -4.30 14.24
N HIS A 220 5.07 -5.42 14.74
CA HIS A 220 3.71 -5.85 14.42
C HIS A 220 2.91 -6.03 15.72
N CYS A 221 2.68 -4.91 16.40
CA CYS A 221 1.94 -4.84 17.64
C CYS A 221 0.56 -4.20 17.44
N VAL A 222 -0.31 -4.42 18.43
CA VAL A 222 -1.59 -3.72 18.58
C VAL A 222 -1.60 -3.07 19.96
N PHE A 223 -2.18 -1.89 20.08
CA PHE A 223 -2.31 -1.22 21.37
C PHE A 223 -3.20 -2.05 22.31
N THR A 224 -2.82 -2.05 23.58
CA THR A 224 -3.45 -2.81 24.67
C THR A 224 -3.93 -1.86 25.78
N ASP A 225 -4.39 -2.41 26.90
CA ASP A 225 -4.72 -1.66 28.12
C ASP A 225 -3.47 -1.29 28.95
N ARG A 226 -2.25 -1.53 28.44
CA ARG A 226 -1.00 -1.19 29.13
C ARG A 226 -0.96 0.31 29.42
N ILE A 227 -0.55 0.63 30.64
CA ILE A 227 -0.35 2.00 31.12
C ILE A 227 1.12 2.38 30.96
N LEU A 228 1.37 3.57 30.45
CA LEU A 228 2.70 4.14 30.27
C LEU A 228 3.34 4.50 31.62
N GLU A 229 4.59 4.10 31.78
CA GLU A 229 5.47 4.43 32.89
C GLU A 229 6.54 5.43 32.47
N ARG A 230 7.14 6.12 33.43
CA ARG A 230 8.26 7.03 33.18
C ARG A 230 9.43 6.25 32.59
N GLY A 231 10.01 6.77 31.52
CA GLY A 231 11.13 6.13 30.83
C GLY A 231 10.74 5.03 29.87
N ASP A 232 9.45 4.76 29.66
CA ASP A 232 9.02 3.86 28.59
C ASP A 232 9.42 4.41 27.21
N THR A 233 9.79 3.50 26.32
CA THR A 233 9.79 3.76 24.87
C THR A 233 8.40 3.41 24.33
N VAL A 234 7.86 4.27 23.47
CA VAL A 234 6.62 4.07 22.74
C VAL A 234 6.93 4.08 21.24
N GLN A 235 6.56 3.00 20.60
CA GLN A 235 6.60 2.82 19.16
C GLN A 235 5.32 3.38 18.55
N LEU A 236 5.43 4.33 17.61
CA LEU A 236 4.28 5.02 17.01
C LEU A 236 4.33 4.95 15.49
N GLU A 237 3.56 4.06 14.87
CA GLU A 237 3.37 4.01 13.42
C GLU A 237 1.96 4.48 13.04
N MET A 238 1.88 5.47 12.15
CA MET A 238 0.64 6.04 11.61
C MET A 238 0.40 5.47 10.21
N CYS A 239 -0.82 5.01 9.95
CA CYS A 239 -1.21 4.40 8.66
C CYS A 239 -2.39 5.12 7.98
N PRO A 240 -2.32 6.45 7.76
CA PRO A 240 -3.38 7.18 7.07
C PRO A 240 -3.46 6.83 5.59
N HIS A 241 -4.65 7.02 5.04
CA HIS A 241 -4.88 6.95 3.60
C HIS A 241 -6.01 7.88 3.16
N VAL A 242 -5.89 8.39 1.94
CA VAL A 242 -6.92 9.21 1.29
C VAL A 242 -7.20 8.62 -0.09
N GLN A 243 -8.46 8.34 -0.37
CA GLN A 243 -8.88 7.52 -1.52
C GLN A 243 -8.12 6.19 -1.62
N ASN A 244 -7.81 5.58 -0.47
CA ASN A 244 -6.97 4.37 -0.33
C ASN A 244 -5.50 4.52 -0.80
N TYR A 245 -5.01 5.75 -0.99
CA TYR A 245 -3.59 6.03 -1.19
C TYR A 245 -2.93 6.33 0.17
N HIS A 246 -1.98 5.49 0.57
CA HIS A 246 -1.42 5.51 1.93
C HIS A 246 -0.13 6.32 2.04
N ALA A 247 0.13 6.85 3.24
CA ALA A 247 1.43 7.39 3.62
C ALA A 247 1.77 6.89 5.04
N ARG A 248 2.60 5.85 5.14
CA ARG A 248 3.00 5.27 6.42
C ARG A 248 4.07 6.12 7.10
N PHE A 249 4.00 6.30 8.41
CA PHE A 249 4.90 7.20 9.12
C PHE A 249 5.24 6.71 10.52
N PHE A 250 6.53 6.69 10.88
CA PHE A 250 7.02 5.99 12.07
C PHE A 250 7.98 6.85 12.89
N ARG A 251 7.76 6.95 14.21
CA ARG A 251 8.68 7.63 15.15
C ARG A 251 8.77 6.88 16.49
N PRO A 252 9.92 6.99 17.18
CA PRO A 252 10.02 6.60 18.58
C PRO A 252 9.67 7.77 19.50
N LEU A 253 9.05 7.48 20.63
CA LEU A 253 8.79 8.44 21.70
C LEU A 253 9.27 7.89 23.05
N LYS A 254 9.84 8.75 23.89
CA LYS A 254 10.13 8.46 25.30
C LYS A 254 9.14 9.16 26.22
N VAL A 255 8.67 8.45 27.23
CA VAL A 255 7.69 8.97 28.19
C VAL A 255 8.39 9.72 29.32
N GLY A 256 8.23 11.04 29.34
CA GLY A 256 8.68 11.94 30.41
C GLY A 256 10.16 12.30 30.38
N GLU A 257 11.07 11.37 30.13
CA GLU A 257 12.50 11.66 29.98
C GLU A 257 13.20 10.67 29.04
N ALA A 258 14.31 11.13 28.46
CA ALA A 258 15.23 10.31 27.66
C ALA A 258 16.67 10.57 28.14
N SER A 259 17.46 9.51 28.24
CA SER A 259 18.89 9.62 28.50
C SER A 259 19.62 10.23 27.29
N ARG A 260 20.83 10.76 27.54
CA ARG A 260 21.67 11.28 26.46
C ARG A 260 21.99 10.21 25.41
N ASP A 261 22.26 9.00 25.87
CA ASP A 261 22.58 7.86 25.01
C ASP A 261 21.40 7.49 24.10
N GLU A 262 20.15 7.53 24.59
CA GLU A 262 18.97 7.28 23.75
C GLU A 262 18.74 8.38 22.72
N ILE A 263 18.96 9.64 23.09
CA ILE A 263 18.87 10.77 22.16
C ILE A 263 19.92 10.66 21.05
N ASP A 264 21.16 10.35 21.43
CA ASP A 264 22.28 10.19 20.49
C ASP A 264 22.09 8.94 19.62
N PHE A 265 21.55 7.85 20.16
CA PHE A 265 21.17 6.65 19.42
C PHE A 265 20.08 6.93 18.37
N ALA A 266 18.98 7.58 18.77
CA ALA A 266 17.93 7.96 17.82
C ALA A 266 18.46 8.89 16.72
N ARG A 267 19.32 9.86 17.08
CA ARG A 267 19.98 10.72 16.08
C ARG A 267 20.80 9.91 15.08
N ARG A 268 21.56 8.92 15.55
CA ARG A 268 22.32 8.03 14.66
C ARG A 268 21.42 7.28 13.68
N LEU A 269 20.24 6.83 14.10
CA LEU A 269 19.28 6.18 13.19
C LEU A 269 18.79 7.14 12.09
N PHE A 270 18.52 8.41 12.43
CA PHE A 270 18.16 9.43 11.43
C PHE A 270 19.30 9.72 10.45
N GLU A 271 20.54 9.81 10.94
CA GLU A 271 21.73 10.00 10.10
C GLU A 271 21.91 8.86 9.09
N ILE A 272 21.75 7.60 9.53
CA ILE A 272 21.80 6.42 8.64
C ILE A 272 20.72 6.51 7.56
N GLN A 273 19.50 6.91 7.95
CA GLN A 273 18.42 7.10 6.98
C GLN A 273 18.73 8.24 6.01
N ASP A 274 19.31 9.35 6.45
CA ASP A 274 19.70 10.47 5.58
C ASP A 274 20.77 10.04 4.56
N GLU A 275 21.78 9.27 5.00
CA GLU A 275 22.80 8.67 4.12
C GLU A 275 22.16 7.75 3.06
N ALA A 276 21.19 6.92 3.44
CA ALA A 276 20.48 6.02 2.53
C ALA A 276 19.60 6.79 1.54
N LEU A 277 18.87 7.79 2.04
CA LEU A 277 18.01 8.66 1.23
C LEU A 277 18.80 9.47 0.20
N ALA A 278 20.05 9.85 0.49
CA ALA A 278 20.92 10.52 -0.48
C ALA A 278 21.23 9.67 -1.72
N GLN A 279 21.00 8.34 -1.67
CA GLN A 279 21.12 7.46 -2.84
C GLN A 279 19.84 7.37 -3.68
N VAL A 280 18.71 7.88 -3.19
CA VAL A 280 17.41 7.76 -3.87
C VAL A 280 17.33 8.80 -4.98
N ARG A 281 17.53 8.35 -6.22
CA ARG A 281 17.38 9.13 -7.45
C ARG A 281 17.15 8.20 -8.63
N PRO A 282 16.60 8.70 -9.75
CA PRO A 282 16.34 7.87 -10.93
C PRO A 282 17.55 7.07 -11.39
N ASN A 283 17.32 5.82 -11.77
CA ASN A 283 18.31 4.84 -12.22
C ASN A 283 19.34 4.40 -11.17
N ALA A 284 19.30 4.93 -9.95
CA ALA A 284 20.14 4.41 -8.87
C ALA A 284 19.61 3.06 -8.40
N SER A 285 20.51 2.11 -8.17
CA SER A 285 20.15 0.78 -7.65
C SER A 285 19.75 0.88 -6.17
N VAL A 286 18.66 0.20 -5.79
CA VAL A 286 18.25 0.12 -4.39
C VAL A 286 19.31 -0.52 -3.49
N ARG A 287 20.17 -1.38 -4.05
CA ARG A 287 21.26 -2.04 -3.31
C ARG A 287 22.13 -1.06 -2.55
N ALA A 288 22.39 0.13 -3.11
CA ALA A 288 23.22 1.14 -2.46
C ALA A 288 22.56 1.68 -1.18
N ALA A 289 21.28 2.05 -1.27
CA ALA A 289 20.50 2.56 -0.14
C ALA A 289 20.26 1.46 0.92
N ASP A 290 19.86 0.26 0.49
CA ASP A 290 19.63 -0.88 1.38
C ASP A 290 20.90 -1.27 2.16
N ALA A 291 22.06 -1.27 1.51
CA ALA A 291 23.31 -1.61 2.16
C ALA A 291 23.77 -0.54 3.18
N ILE A 292 23.40 0.73 3.00
CA ILE A 292 23.64 1.79 4.00
C ILE A 292 22.79 1.51 5.24
N TYR A 293 21.51 1.21 5.09
CA TYR A 293 20.66 0.84 6.23
C TYR A 293 21.19 -0.37 7.01
N ARG A 294 21.55 -1.45 6.31
CA ARG A 294 22.02 -2.69 6.95
C ARG A 294 23.33 -2.47 7.73
N ARG A 295 24.36 -1.91 7.07
CA ARG A 295 25.63 -1.59 7.73
C ARG A 295 25.45 -0.54 8.82
N GLY A 296 24.56 0.43 8.61
CA GLY A 296 24.21 1.45 9.58
C GLY A 296 23.62 0.83 10.84
N ALA A 297 22.64 -0.07 10.70
CA ALA A 297 22.05 -0.81 11.81
C ALA A 297 23.11 -1.61 12.59
N GLU A 298 23.96 -2.36 11.89
CA GLU A 298 25.05 -3.15 12.48
C GLU A 298 26.07 -2.25 13.19
N SER A 299 26.39 -1.07 12.63
CA SER A 299 27.33 -0.11 13.21
C SER A 299 26.88 0.46 14.56
N THR A 300 25.60 0.31 14.91
CA THR A 300 25.10 0.69 16.24
C THR A 300 25.57 -0.24 17.36
N GLY A 301 26.03 -1.45 17.03
CA GLY A 301 26.40 -2.49 17.99
C GLY A 301 25.20 -3.15 18.68
N LYS A 302 23.96 -2.79 18.32
CA LYS A 302 22.73 -3.37 18.90
C LYS A 302 22.23 -4.62 18.19
N VAL A 303 22.64 -4.81 16.94
CA VAL A 303 22.30 -5.98 16.11
C VAL A 303 23.54 -6.46 15.38
N SER A 304 23.71 -7.78 15.27
CA SER A 304 24.81 -8.38 14.48
C SER A 304 24.48 -8.49 13.00
N GLU A 305 23.18 -8.55 12.66
CA GLU A 305 22.67 -8.63 11.29
C GLU A 305 21.29 -7.93 11.24
N TYR A 306 21.04 -7.18 10.17
CA TYR A 306 19.74 -6.52 9.97
C TYR A 306 18.82 -7.35 9.06
N HIS A 307 17.73 -7.86 9.62
CA HIS A 307 16.83 -8.79 8.91
C HIS A 307 15.59 -8.14 8.29
N TYR A 308 15.29 -6.88 8.63
CA TYR A 308 14.10 -6.21 8.08
C TYR A 308 14.35 -5.67 6.66
N LYS A 309 13.26 -5.46 5.92
CA LYS A 309 13.30 -4.69 4.68
C LYS A 309 13.53 -3.21 4.97
N THR A 310 14.16 -2.51 4.03
CA THR A 310 14.57 -1.11 4.21
C THR A 310 13.70 -0.13 3.42
N PHE A 311 13.07 -0.64 2.36
CA PHE A 311 12.05 0.04 1.56
C PHE A 311 10.95 -0.96 1.24
N TYR A 312 9.71 -0.50 1.21
CA TYR A 312 8.64 -1.16 0.47
C TYR A 312 7.73 -0.12 -0.16
N SER A 313 7.26 -0.45 -1.36
CA SER A 313 6.39 0.42 -2.13
C SER A 313 5.04 0.59 -1.43
N VAL A 314 4.52 1.81 -1.48
CA VAL A 314 3.21 2.18 -0.90
C VAL A 314 2.44 3.01 -1.92
N GLY A 315 1.13 2.89 -1.92
CA GLY A 315 0.28 3.51 -2.92
C GLY A 315 -1.17 3.17 -2.68
N LEU A 316 -1.86 2.73 -3.73
CA LEU A 316 -3.22 2.21 -3.65
C LEU A 316 -3.20 0.83 -3.00
N MET A 317 -3.75 0.70 -1.79
CA MET A 317 -3.79 -0.56 -1.04
C MET A 317 -5.13 -0.76 -0.34
N LEU A 318 -5.63 -2.00 -0.35
CA LEU A 318 -6.87 -2.38 0.32
C LEU A 318 -6.59 -3.46 1.36
N TYR A 319 -7.20 -3.32 2.55
CA TYR A 319 -7.03 -4.28 3.63
C TYR A 319 -7.45 -5.69 3.18
N PRO A 320 -6.64 -6.75 3.45
CA PRO A 320 -5.57 -6.81 4.45
C PRO A 320 -4.19 -6.40 3.96
N ASN A 321 -4.03 -5.96 2.72
CA ASN A 321 -2.71 -5.62 2.19
C ASN A 321 -2.23 -4.25 2.70
N GLY A 322 -0.98 -4.20 3.17
CA GLY A 322 -0.33 -3.00 3.73
C GLY A 322 0.92 -2.53 2.96
N ALA A 323 1.24 -3.17 1.81
CA ALA A 323 2.33 -2.77 0.93
C ALA A 323 2.01 -3.08 -0.55
N GLU A 324 2.59 -2.31 -1.48
CA GLU A 324 2.70 -2.73 -2.87
C GLU A 324 3.83 -3.77 -3.02
N TYR A 325 3.93 -4.42 -4.18
CA TYR A 325 4.73 -5.64 -4.34
C TYR A 325 6.25 -5.45 -4.28
N LEU A 326 6.77 -4.23 -4.50
CA LEU A 326 8.20 -3.99 -4.60
C LEU A 326 8.80 -3.67 -3.22
N GLU A 327 9.87 -4.36 -2.86
CA GLU A 327 10.58 -4.15 -1.60
C GLU A 327 12.11 -4.29 -1.74
N ALA A 328 12.83 -3.69 -0.81
CA ALA A 328 14.27 -3.80 -0.66
C ALA A 328 14.60 -4.80 0.46
N ALA A 329 15.04 -5.98 0.04
CA ALA A 329 15.52 -7.07 0.89
C ALA A 329 16.90 -7.53 0.38
N PRO A 330 17.65 -8.36 1.15
CA PRO A 330 18.92 -8.89 0.66
C PRO A 330 18.73 -9.57 -0.69
N GLY A 331 19.47 -9.10 -1.70
CA GLY A 331 19.37 -9.63 -3.06
C GLY A 331 18.54 -8.80 -4.05
N SER A 332 17.71 -7.84 -3.60
CA SER A 332 16.97 -6.94 -4.50
C SER A 332 17.91 -6.17 -5.44
N ASP A 333 17.59 -6.05 -6.73
CA ASP A 333 18.43 -5.42 -7.77
C ASP A 333 17.73 -4.37 -8.64
N TRP A 334 16.52 -3.96 -8.27
CA TRP A 334 15.79 -2.94 -9.00
C TRP A 334 16.38 -1.53 -8.82
N CYS A 335 16.02 -0.63 -9.74
CA CYS A 335 16.42 0.78 -9.72
C CYS A 335 15.23 1.68 -9.42
N PHE A 336 15.47 2.82 -8.79
CA PHE A 336 14.44 3.83 -8.56
C PHE A 336 14.01 4.49 -9.89
N GLU A 337 12.71 4.70 -10.05
CA GLU A 337 12.13 5.41 -11.19
C GLU A 337 11.24 6.57 -10.70
N PRO A 338 11.18 7.72 -11.41
CA PRO A 338 10.27 8.81 -11.07
C PRO A 338 8.83 8.34 -10.90
N GLY A 339 8.15 8.87 -9.89
CA GLY A 339 6.78 8.49 -9.55
C GLY A 339 6.68 7.25 -8.67
N MET A 340 7.76 6.48 -8.44
CA MET A 340 7.73 5.45 -7.40
C MET A 340 7.60 6.07 -6.01
N THR A 341 6.86 5.41 -5.13
CA THR A 341 6.64 5.84 -3.75
C THR A 341 6.94 4.73 -2.77
N PHE A 342 7.63 5.06 -1.69
CA PHE A 342 8.10 4.08 -0.72
C PHE A 342 7.88 4.58 0.70
N HIS A 343 7.54 3.64 1.59
CA HIS A 343 7.87 3.82 2.99
C HIS A 343 9.26 3.21 3.23
N THR A 344 10.16 4.02 3.75
CA THR A 344 11.53 3.62 4.07
C THR A 344 11.77 3.78 5.56
N TYR A 345 12.25 2.72 6.20
CA TYR A 345 12.36 2.67 7.65
C TYR A 345 13.60 1.95 8.12
N LEU A 346 14.01 2.31 9.33
CA LEU A 346 15.04 1.65 10.10
C LEU A 346 14.47 1.40 11.50
N PHE A 347 14.56 0.17 11.99
CA PHE A 347 14.09 -0.21 13.32
C PHE A 347 15.17 -1.02 14.05
N VAL A 348 15.70 -0.47 15.14
CA VAL A 348 16.78 -1.09 15.91
C VAL A 348 16.51 -0.85 17.40
N ASP A 349 16.55 -1.92 18.19
CA ASP A 349 16.49 -1.86 19.66
C ASP A 349 15.25 -1.11 20.22
N GLY A 350 14.08 -1.29 19.58
CA GLY A 350 12.83 -0.62 19.98
C GLY A 350 12.68 0.82 19.49
N PHE A 351 13.68 1.35 18.77
CA PHE A 351 13.62 2.67 18.14
C PHE A 351 13.43 2.52 16.64
N GLY A 352 12.40 3.15 16.10
CA GLY A 352 12.18 3.14 14.68
C GLY A 352 11.87 4.50 14.08
N VAL A 353 12.49 4.74 12.93
CA VAL A 353 12.40 5.99 12.17
C VAL A 353 11.99 5.65 10.75
N SER A 354 11.08 6.42 10.17
CA SER A 354 10.71 6.23 8.77
C SER A 354 10.26 7.52 8.09
N GLU A 355 10.21 7.45 6.77
CA GLU A 355 9.52 8.43 5.94
C GLU A 355 8.72 7.73 4.86
N THR A 356 7.60 8.33 4.44
CA THR A 356 7.06 8.09 3.11
C THR A 356 7.69 9.09 2.14
N ILE A 357 8.25 8.60 1.04
CA ILE A 357 8.90 9.40 0.00
C ILE A 357 8.30 9.13 -1.39
N ALA A 358 8.41 10.11 -2.28
CA ALA A 358 8.19 9.95 -3.72
C ALA A 358 9.49 10.21 -4.49
N VAL A 359 9.85 9.33 -5.41
CA VAL A 359 10.99 9.53 -6.31
C VAL A 359 10.61 10.57 -7.36
N THR A 360 11.48 11.56 -7.55
CA THR A 360 11.33 12.63 -8.54
C THR A 360 12.37 12.47 -9.65
N ASP A 361 12.34 13.33 -10.66
CA ASP A 361 13.32 13.29 -11.76
C ASP A 361 14.78 13.53 -11.31
N ASN A 362 14.98 14.12 -10.14
CA ASN A 362 16.31 14.53 -9.66
C ASN A 362 16.68 13.94 -8.28
N GLY A 363 15.84 13.09 -7.69
CA GLY A 363 16.04 12.59 -6.34
C GLY A 363 14.76 12.05 -5.74
N TYR A 364 14.40 12.53 -4.56
CA TYR A 364 13.13 12.24 -3.90
C TYR A 364 12.55 13.48 -3.25
N GLU A 365 11.25 13.44 -2.95
CA GLU A 365 10.61 14.38 -2.04
C GLU A 365 9.96 13.63 -0.87
N PRO A 366 9.99 14.19 0.35
CA PRO A 366 9.25 13.63 1.46
C PRO A 366 7.76 13.94 1.33
N ILE A 367 6.94 12.89 1.48
CA ILE A 367 5.48 12.97 1.62
C ILE A 367 5.11 13.23 3.09
N THR A 368 5.87 12.66 4.03
CA THR A 368 5.78 12.92 5.46
C THR A 368 6.88 13.89 5.89
N ARG A 369 6.53 14.96 6.59
CA ARG A 369 7.43 16.04 7.01
C ARG A 369 7.23 16.32 8.48
N TYR A 370 8.09 15.73 9.29
CA TYR A 370 8.02 15.84 10.73
C TYR A 370 9.43 15.91 11.32
N PRO A 371 9.64 16.53 12.49
CA PRO A 371 10.94 16.57 13.15
C PRO A 371 11.63 15.19 13.17
N ARG A 372 12.92 15.21 12.82
CA ARG A 372 13.80 14.04 12.76
C ARG A 372 14.61 13.95 14.05
N GLU A 373 13.88 13.79 15.16
CA GLU A 373 14.42 13.72 16.51
C GLU A 373 13.65 12.69 17.35
N LEU A 374 14.25 12.28 18.48
CA LEU A 374 13.56 11.47 19.47
C LEU A 374 12.44 12.30 20.12
N LEU A 375 11.20 11.83 20.03
CA LEU A 375 10.09 12.53 20.67
C LEU A 375 10.13 12.28 22.18
N ILE A 376 9.81 13.31 22.96
CA ILE A 376 9.68 13.23 24.42
C ILE A 376 8.36 13.90 24.79
N SER A 377 7.57 13.22 25.64
CA SER A 377 6.25 13.67 26.12
C SER A 377 6.31 14.49 27.40
#